data_AF-A0A8T6M9R6-F1
#
_entry.id   AF-A0A8T6M9R6-F1
#
_cell.length_a   1.000
_cell.length_b   1.000
_cell.length_c   1.000
_cell.angle_alpha   90.00
_cell.angle_beta   90.00
_cell.angle_gamma   90.00
#
_symmetry.space_group_name_H-M   'P 1'
#
loop_
_entity.id
_entity.type
_entity.pdbx_description
1 polymer ?
#
loop_
_entity_poly.entity_id
_entity_poly.type
_entity_poly.pdbx_seq_one_letter_code
_entity_poly.pdbx_strand_id
1 'polypeptide(L)' 'MAQNQGISLPSGFGGLVNYKEEYASKFMLKPIHVVAFIILIIGFRIGLGFFLG' A
#
# COMPACT_ATOMS: atom_id res chain seq x y z
N MET A 1 17.97 -21.57 20.54
CA MET A 1 17.43 -20.42 21.31
C MET A 1 16.65 -19.54 20.33
N ALA A 2 15.51 -19.00 20.76
CA ALA A 2 14.49 -18.24 20.00
C ALA A 2 13.47 -19.07 19.17
N GLN A 3 12.71 -19.86 19.92
CA GLN A 3 11.39 -20.39 19.62
C GLN A 3 10.35 -19.27 19.90
N ASN A 4 9.64 -18.75 18.88
CA ASN A 4 8.28 -18.16 18.96
C ASN A 4 8.00 -17.16 17.81
N GLN A 5 7.46 -17.66 16.70
CA GLN A 5 6.39 -16.99 15.94
C GLN A 5 5.92 -18.03 14.92
N GLY A 6 4.66 -18.46 15.05
CA GLY A 6 4.03 -19.52 14.26
C GLY A 6 3.77 -19.14 12.81
N ILE A 7 4.81 -18.69 12.11
CA ILE A 7 4.83 -18.58 10.66
C ILE A 7 5.74 -19.71 10.18
N SER A 8 5.11 -20.79 9.75
CA SER A 8 5.74 -21.86 8.99
C SER A 8 6.15 -21.29 7.63
N LEU A 9 7.30 -20.61 7.59
CA LEU A 9 7.96 -20.32 6.31
C LEU A 9 8.34 -21.68 5.71
N PRO A 10 7.83 -22.05 4.52
CA PRO A 10 8.22 -23.29 3.89
C PRO A 10 9.75 -23.30 3.78
N SER A 11 10.37 -24.44 4.10
CA SER A 11 11.83 -24.64 4.09
C SER A 11 12.53 -24.39 2.74
N GLY A 12 11.79 -23.91 1.72
CA GLY A 12 12.28 -23.46 0.41
C GLY A 12 12.45 -21.94 0.24
N PHE A 13 12.10 -21.12 1.24
CA PHE A 13 12.25 -19.65 1.18
C PHE A 13 13.68 -19.13 1.50
N GLY A 14 14.68 -20.00 1.43
CA GLY A 14 16.10 -19.66 1.70
C GLY A 14 16.98 -19.53 0.44
N GLY A 15 16.40 -19.53 -0.76
CA GLY A 15 17.11 -19.33 -2.04
C GLY A 15 16.96 -17.91 -2.60
N LEU A 16 17.55 -17.63 -3.77
CA LEU A 16 17.35 -16.40 -4.54
C LEU A 16 15.86 -16.23 -4.88
N VAL A 17 15.11 -15.58 -3.99
CA VAL A 17 13.69 -15.29 -4.20
C VAL A 17 13.61 -14.32 -5.38
N ASN A 18 13.05 -14.79 -6.50
CA ASN A 18 12.81 -13.94 -7.66
C ASN A 18 11.67 -12.97 -7.31
N TYR A 19 12.00 -11.80 -6.78
CA TYR A 19 11.07 -10.68 -6.59
C TYR A 19 10.42 -10.20 -7.91
N LYS A 20 10.83 -10.74 -9.06
CA LYS A 20 10.14 -10.59 -10.34
C LYS A 20 8.75 -11.24 -10.37
N GLU A 21 8.48 -12.17 -9.45
CA GLU A 21 7.14 -12.68 -9.16
C GLU A 21 6.39 -11.71 -8.21
N GLU A 22 6.58 -10.40 -8.37
CA GLU A 22 5.69 -9.42 -7.77
C GLU A 22 4.28 -9.77 -8.22
N TYR A 23 3.43 -10.14 -7.26
CA TYR A 23 2.02 -10.46 -7.50
C TYR A 23 1.47 -9.42 -8.47
N ALA A 24 0.98 -9.88 -9.64
CA ALA A 24 0.25 -9.03 -10.56
C ALA A 24 -1.05 -8.61 -9.88
N SER A 25 -0.96 -7.66 -8.96
CA SER A 25 -2.10 -7.09 -8.27
C SER A 25 -2.99 -6.53 -9.36
N LYS A 26 -4.20 -7.07 -9.48
CA LYS A 26 -5.22 -6.49 -10.37
C LYS A 26 -5.47 -5.01 -10.03
N PHE A 27 -5.08 -4.60 -8.83
CA PHE A 27 -5.17 -3.24 -8.32
C PHE A 27 -3.77 -2.66 -8.08
N MET A 28 -3.10 -2.26 -9.16
CA MET A 28 -1.90 -1.42 -9.08
C MET A 28 -2.34 0.05 -9.00
N LEU A 29 -2.41 0.58 -7.78
CA LEU A 29 -2.59 2.02 -7.58
C LEU A 29 -1.40 2.75 -8.16
N LYS A 30 -1.56 3.31 -9.36
CA LYS A 30 -0.57 4.21 -9.94
C LYS A 30 -0.40 5.43 -9.02
N PRO A 31 0.81 5.99 -8.87
CA PRO A 31 1.07 7.19 -8.05
C PRO A 31 0.11 8.36 -8.35
N ILE A 32 -0.40 8.43 -9.59
CA ILE A 32 -1.38 9.44 -10.00
C ILE A 32 -2.68 9.42 -9.18
N HIS A 33 -3.12 8.24 -8.71
CA HIS A 33 -4.31 8.12 -7.87
C HIS A 33 -4.08 8.75 -6.49
N VAL A 34 -2.86 8.64 -5.96
CA VAL A 34 -2.48 9.24 -4.68
C VAL A 34 -2.49 10.76 -4.79
N VAL A 35 -1.92 11.30 -5.87
CA VAL A 35 -1.90 12.75 -6.13
C VAL A 35 -3.32 13.31 -6.30
N ALA A 36 -4.17 12.63 -7.07
CA ALA A 36 -5.56 13.02 -7.26
C ALA A 36 -6.35 13.01 -5.93
N PHE A 37 -6.10 12.02 -5.07
CA PHE A 37 -6.74 11.92 -3.76
C PHE A 37 -6.34 13.07 -2.82
N ILE A 38 -5.06 13.47 -2.83
CA ILE A 38 -4.56 14.61 -2.06
C ILE A 38 -5.26 15.90 -2.50
N ILE A 39 -5.36 16.15 -3.80
CA ILE A 39 -6.03 17.33 -4.35
C ILE A 39 -7.51 17.37 -3.92
N LEU A 40 -8.19 16.22 -3.97
CA LEU A 40 -9.58 16.09 -3.53
C LEU A 40 -9.74 16.48 -2.07
N ILE A 41 -8.88 15.98 -1.17
CA ILE A 41 -8.93 16.32 0.26
C ILE A 41 -8.73 17.82 0.49
N ILE A 42 -7.77 18.43 -0.20
CA ILE A 42 -7.51 19.88 -0.09
C ILE A 42 -8.74 20.67 -0.55
N GLY A 43 -9.30 20.32 -1.70
CA GLY A 43 -10.51 20.95 -2.22
C GLY A 43 -11.70 20.78 -1.28
N PHE A 44 -11.90 19.58 -0.73
CA PHE A 44 -12.95 19.30 0.25
C PHE A 44 -12.78 20.14 1.52
N ARG A 45 -11.56 20.23 2.06
CA ARG A 45 -11.26 21.07 3.23
C ARG A 45 -11.58 22.53 2.97
N ILE A 46 -11.17 23.07 1.81
CA ILE A 46 -11.44 24.47 1.45
C ILE A 46 -12.93 24.70 1.25
N GLY A 47 -13.62 23.81 0.53
CA GLY A 47 -15.06 23.89 0.32
C GLY A 47 -15.85 23.85 1.63
N LEU A 48 -15.47 22.95 2.55
CA LEU A 48 -16.07 22.90 3.88
C LEU A 48 -15.80 24.17 4.68
N GLY A 49 -14.56 24.68 4.65
CA GLY A 49 -14.20 25.92 5.33
C GLY A 49 -14.89 27.17 4.76
N PHE A 50 -15.21 27.19 3.47
CA PHE A 50 -15.98 28.27 2.84
C PHE A 50 -17.49 28.17 3.13
N PHE A 51 -18.01 26.96 3.30
CA PHE A 51 -19.45 26.75 3.52
C PHE A 51 -19.86 26.79 5.00
N LEU A 52 -18.97 26.37 5.91
CA LEU A 52 -19.22 26.32 7.37
C LEU A 52 -18.46 27.38 8.18
N GLY A 53 -17.57 28.15 7.55
CA GLY A 53 -16.87 29.29 8.17
C GLY A 53 -17.54 30.60 7.86
#